data_AF-A0A535GTW5-F1
#
_entry.id   AF-A0A535GTW5-F1
#
_cell.length_a   1.000
_cell.length_b   1.000
_cell.length_c   1.000
_cell.angle_alpha   90.00
_cell.angle_beta   90.00
_cell.angle_gamma   90.00
#
_symmetry.space_group_name_H-M   'P 1'
#
loop_
_entity.id
_entity.type
_entity.pdbx_description
1 polymer ?
#
loop_
_entity_poly.entity_id
_entity_poly.type
_entity_poly.pdbx_seq_one_letter_code
_entity_poly.pdbx_strand_id
1 'polypeptide(L)'
;GSIRIVDWEYAGMGDRFFDLANFSINHEFGVEDDRRFLHAYFGSVREEDVASVRLMRFMSDFREAMWGVLQSGISDLDFDFMGYASKHFARLEGTASDPEFDRYLSHPFAHGS
;
A
#
# COMPACT_ATOMS: atom_id res chain seq x y z
N GLY A 1 21.36 6.36 12.85
CA GLY A 1 21.60 5.22 11.95
C GLY A 1 20.55 5.26 10.87
N SER A 2 20.93 5.07 9.60
CA SER A 2 19.97 5.02 8.49
C SER A 2 19.45 3.60 8.32
N ILE A 3 18.12 3.46 8.29
CA ILE A 3 17.45 2.23 7.89
C ILE A 3 17.19 2.33 6.39
N ARG A 4 17.55 1.30 5.63
CA ARG A 4 17.20 1.17 4.21
C ARG A 4 16.53 -0.18 4.01
N ILE A 5 15.33 -0.16 3.44
CA ILE A 5 14.64 -1.35 2.94
C ILE A 5 15.21 -1.63 1.54
N VAL A 6 15.68 -2.85 1.32
CA VAL A 6 16.31 -3.27 0.07
C VAL A 6 15.77 -4.65 -0.24
N ASP A 7 14.86 -4.73 -1.20
CA ASP A 7 14.39 -6.00 -1.78
C ASP A 7 14.32 -5.80 -3.31
N TRP A 8 15.38 -6.17 -4.01
CA TRP A 8 15.57 -5.84 -5.45
C TRP A 8 15.43 -7.05 -6.38
N GLU A 9 14.87 -8.17 -5.92
CA GLU A 9 14.60 -9.31 -6.82
C GLU A 9 13.25 -9.21 -7.58
N TYR A 10 12.42 -8.21 -7.26
CA TYR A 10 11.24 -7.79 -8.05
C TYR A 10 11.33 -6.34 -8.58
N ALA A 11 12.45 -5.66 -8.37
CA ALA A 11 12.60 -4.22 -8.61
C ALA A 11 12.98 -3.87 -10.06
N GLY A 12 12.22 -4.40 -11.01
CA GLY A 12 12.23 -3.91 -12.40
C GLY A 12 11.21 -2.79 -12.65
N MET A 13 10.11 -2.74 -11.88
CA MET A 13 8.90 -1.93 -12.18
C MET A 13 8.10 -1.50 -10.91
N GLY A 14 8.67 -1.62 -9.71
CA GLY A 14 7.98 -1.30 -8.46
C GLY A 14 7.98 0.20 -8.17
N ASP A 15 6.82 0.84 -8.20
CA ASP A 15 6.69 2.22 -7.72
C ASP A 15 7.08 2.28 -6.23
N ARG A 16 8.01 3.17 -5.86
CA ARG A 16 8.45 3.34 -4.46
C ARG A 16 7.30 3.57 -3.48
N PHE A 17 6.20 4.19 -3.93
CA PHE A 17 5.02 4.40 -3.11
C PHE A 17 4.28 3.11 -2.80
N PHE A 18 4.44 2.06 -3.62
CA PHE A 18 3.95 0.73 -3.30
C PHE A 18 4.65 0.16 -2.07
N ASP A 19 5.97 0.28 -1.99
CA ASP A 19 6.75 -0.19 -0.83
C ASP A 19 6.43 0.62 0.43
N LEU A 20 6.35 1.94 0.31
CA LEU A 20 5.98 2.83 1.41
C LEU A 20 4.54 2.55 1.89
N ALA A 21 3.61 2.29 0.97
CA ALA A 21 2.25 1.91 1.30
C ALA A 21 2.16 0.54 1.97
N ASN A 22 2.91 -0.45 1.49
CA ASN A 22 3.01 -1.76 2.12
C ASN A 22 3.52 -1.64 3.56
N PHE A 23 4.53 -0.80 3.79
CA PHE A 23 5.02 -0.55 5.15
C PHE A 23 3.93 0.08 6.02
N SER A 24 3.27 1.12 5.52
CA SER A 24 2.21 1.87 6.18
C SER A 24 1.03 0.98 6.58
N ILE A 25 0.49 0.19 5.65
CA ILE A 25 -0.71 -0.63 5.89
C ILE A 25 -0.41 -1.79 6.85
N ASN A 26 0.79 -2.37 6.81
CA ASN A 26 1.21 -3.45 7.72
C ASN A 26 1.47 -2.97 9.16
N HIS A 27 1.73 -1.68 9.36
CA HIS A 27 1.85 -1.08 10.69
C HIS A 27 0.61 -0.28 11.10
N GLU A 28 -0.48 -0.38 10.34
CA GLU A 28 -1.76 0.28 10.61
C GLU A 28 -1.65 1.81 10.77
N PHE A 29 -0.74 2.44 10.02
CA PHE A 29 -0.49 3.87 10.13
C PHE A 29 -1.72 4.71 9.83
N GLY A 30 -1.93 5.76 10.63
CA GLY A 30 -2.83 6.86 10.30
C GLY A 30 -2.16 7.87 9.36
N VAL A 31 -2.91 8.85 8.88
CA VAL A 31 -2.39 9.87 7.95
C VAL A 31 -1.22 10.67 8.57
N GLU A 32 -1.28 10.96 9.88
CA GLU A 32 -0.18 11.66 10.57
C GLU A 32 1.07 10.80 10.75
N ASP A 33 0.91 9.47 10.89
CA ASP A 33 2.03 8.54 10.89
C ASP A 33 2.66 8.46 9.50
N ASP A 34 1.84 8.43 8.45
CA ASP A 34 2.28 8.51 7.05
C ASP A 34 3.07 9.80 6.78
N ARG A 35 2.60 10.96 7.28
CA ARG A 35 3.34 12.23 7.16
C ARG A 35 4.70 12.18 7.86
N ARG A 36 4.76 11.65 9.09
CA ARG A 36 6.02 11.50 9.84
C ARG A 36 6.97 10.54 9.15
N PHE A 37 6.43 9.45 8.61
CA PHE A 37 7.18 8.45 7.87
C PHE A 37 7.76 9.02 6.57
N LEU A 38 6.95 9.73 5.79
CA LEU A 38 7.38 10.40 4.56
C LEU A 38 8.40 11.50 4.85
N HIS A 39 8.22 12.28 5.91
CA HIS A 39 9.22 13.26 6.35
C HIS A 39 10.55 12.58 6.70
N ALA A 40 10.50 11.45 7.41
CA ALA A 40 11.71 10.70 7.75
C ALA A 40 12.39 10.10 6.51
N TYR A 41 11.62 9.73 5.47
CA TYR A 41 12.12 9.12 4.25
C TYR A 41 12.65 10.14 3.21
N PHE A 42 11.89 11.21 2.94
CA PHE A 42 12.19 12.22 1.92
C PHE A 42 12.84 13.50 2.47
N GLY A 43 12.82 13.70 3.80
CA GLY A 43 13.28 14.95 4.44
C GLY A 43 12.29 16.10 4.37
N SER A 44 11.17 15.93 3.67
CA SER A 44 10.04 16.86 3.60
C SER A 44 8.75 16.08 3.34
N VAL A 45 7.60 16.74 3.51
CA VAL A 45 6.29 16.14 3.22
C VAL A 45 5.64 16.95 2.11
N ARG A 46 5.23 16.26 1.04
CA ARG A 46 4.37 16.79 -0.01
C ARG A 46 3.02 16.09 0.09
N GLU A 47 1.93 16.83 -0.10
CA GLU A 47 0.58 16.26 0.04
C GLU A 47 0.26 15.23 -1.06
N GLU A 48 0.88 15.37 -2.24
CA GLU A 48 0.84 14.39 -3.31
C GLU A 48 1.56 13.08 -2.94
N ASP A 49 2.64 13.13 -2.16
CA ASP A 49 3.33 11.92 -1.68
C ASP A 49 2.46 11.18 -0.66
N VAL A 50 1.78 11.93 0.21
CA VAL A 50 0.78 11.38 1.14
C VAL A 50 -0.35 10.73 0.34
N ALA A 51 -0.91 11.42 -0.65
CA ALA A 51 -1.98 10.89 -1.50
C ALA A 51 -1.54 9.60 -2.23
N SER A 52 -0.32 9.57 -2.80
CA SER A 52 0.24 8.39 -3.45
C SER A 52 0.36 7.21 -2.47
N VAL A 53 0.85 7.42 -1.23
CA VAL A 53 0.86 6.34 -0.21
C VAL A 53 -0.55 5.85 0.07
N ARG A 54 -1.52 6.75 0.31
CA ARG A 54 -2.90 6.37 0.65
C ARG A 54 -3.57 5.56 -0.46
N LEU A 55 -3.38 5.93 -1.72
CA LEU A 55 -3.87 5.16 -2.87
C LEU A 55 -3.13 3.85 -3.06
N MET A 56 -1.82 3.81 -2.84
CA MET A 56 -1.05 2.58 -2.99
C MET A 56 -1.36 1.56 -1.89
N ARG A 57 -1.89 1.97 -0.72
CA ARG A 57 -2.42 1.05 0.30
C ARG A 57 -3.63 0.29 -0.24
N PHE A 58 -4.55 1.00 -0.88
CA PHE A 58 -5.70 0.40 -1.55
C PHE A 58 -5.25 -0.59 -2.64
N MET A 59 -4.28 -0.21 -3.47
CA MET A 59 -3.76 -1.09 -4.53
C MET A 59 -3.00 -2.31 -3.98
N SER A 60 -2.29 -2.16 -2.87
CA SER A 60 -1.63 -3.27 -2.16
C SER A 60 -2.65 -4.32 -1.70
N ASP A 61 -3.67 -3.91 -0.94
CA ASP A 61 -4.69 -4.85 -0.47
C ASP A 61 -5.48 -5.46 -1.64
N PHE A 62 -5.74 -4.69 -2.71
CA PHE A 62 -6.37 -5.25 -3.92
C PHE A 62 -5.54 -6.38 -4.53
N ARG A 63 -4.23 -6.16 -4.67
CA ARG A 63 -3.29 -7.16 -5.23
C ARG A 63 -3.29 -8.43 -4.38
N GLU A 64 -3.16 -8.30 -3.06
CA GLU A 64 -3.15 -9.45 -2.15
C GLU A 64 -4.48 -10.21 -2.16
N ALA A 65 -5.61 -9.48 -2.18
CA ALA A 65 -6.92 -10.09 -2.27
C ALA A 65 -7.08 -10.93 -3.56
N MET A 66 -6.68 -10.36 -4.71
CA MET A 66 -6.72 -11.05 -5.99
C MET A 66 -5.75 -12.23 -6.06
N TRP A 67 -4.59 -12.14 -5.41
CA TRP A 67 -3.66 -13.26 -5.28
C TRP A 67 -4.32 -14.42 -4.51
N GLY A 68 -5.00 -14.13 -3.39
CA GLY A 68 -5.76 -15.13 -2.63
C GLY A 68 -6.86 -15.80 -3.47
N VAL A 69 -7.66 -15.01 -4.19
CA VAL A 69 -8.71 -15.52 -5.10
C VAL A 69 -8.13 -16.43 -6.20
N LEU A 70 -7.00 -16.05 -6.78
CA LEU A 70 -6.36 -16.88 -7.80
C LEU A 70 -5.88 -18.20 -7.19
N GLN A 71 -5.18 -18.14 -6.06
CA GLN A 71 -4.64 -19.33 -5.39
C GLN A 71 -5.74 -20.28 -4.91
N SER A 72 -6.91 -19.79 -4.49
CA SER A 72 -8.02 -20.66 -4.10
C SER A 72 -8.53 -21.55 -5.24
N GLY A 73 -8.25 -21.19 -6.50
CA GLY A 73 -8.63 -21.97 -7.68
C GLY A 73 -7.53 -22.85 -8.27
N ILE A 74 -6.26 -22.62 -7.93
CA ILE A 74 -5.12 -23.25 -8.62
C ILE A 74 -4.09 -23.91 -7.68
N SER A 75 -4.15 -23.65 -6.38
CA SER A 75 -3.14 -24.14 -5.43
C SER A 75 -3.54 -25.48 -4.82
N ASP A 76 -2.55 -26.37 -4.66
CA ASP A 76 -2.71 -27.66 -3.96
C ASP A 76 -2.39 -27.58 -2.45
N LEU A 77 -2.10 -26.38 -1.93
CA LEU A 77 -1.74 -26.16 -0.53
C LEU A 77 -2.96 -26.20 0.40
N ASP A 78 -2.81 -26.82 1.57
CA ASP A 78 -3.78 -26.74 2.67
C ASP A 78 -3.62 -25.40 3.41
N PHE A 79 -4.18 -24.34 2.80
CA PHE A 79 -4.17 -22.98 3.31
C PHE A 79 -5.51 -22.28 3.01
N ASP A 80 -5.97 -21.44 3.93
CA ASP A 80 -7.21 -20.68 3.77
C ASP A 80 -7.02 -19.43 2.88
N PHE A 81 -6.90 -19.66 1.56
CA PHE A 81 -6.75 -18.60 0.58
C PHE A 81 -7.95 -17.66 0.50
N MET A 82 -9.16 -18.16 0.73
CA MET A 82 -10.37 -17.35 0.72
C MET A 82 -10.45 -16.45 1.96
N GLY A 83 -10.12 -16.96 3.14
CA GLY A 83 -10.00 -16.15 4.34
C GLY A 83 -8.90 -15.08 4.21
N TYR A 84 -7.78 -15.42 3.58
CA TYR A 84 -6.74 -14.46 3.23
C TYR A 84 -7.26 -13.35 2.30
N ALA A 85 -7.94 -13.73 1.21
CA ALA A 85 -8.53 -12.77 0.29
C ALA A 85 -9.56 -11.86 0.98
N SER A 86 -10.45 -12.42 1.79
CA SER A 86 -11.46 -11.68 2.55
C SER A 86 -10.84 -10.67 3.52
N LYS A 87 -9.74 -11.03 4.20
CA LYS A 87 -9.00 -10.10 5.06
C LYS A 87 -8.52 -8.87 4.29
N HIS A 88 -7.97 -9.08 3.10
CA HIS A 88 -7.44 -7.99 2.28
C HIS A 88 -8.57 -7.14 1.66
N PHE A 89 -9.68 -7.74 1.22
CA PHE A 89 -10.86 -6.98 0.80
C PHE A 89 -11.40 -6.07 1.92
N ALA A 90 -11.46 -6.56 3.16
CA ALA A 90 -11.91 -5.73 4.29
C ALA A 90 -11.00 -4.52 4.55
N ARG A 91 -9.68 -4.67 4.41
CA ARG A 91 -8.71 -3.54 4.55
C ARG A 91 -8.80 -2.57 3.38
N LEU A 92 -9.01 -3.08 2.17
CA LEU A 92 -9.28 -2.28 0.98
C LEU A 92 -10.54 -1.43 1.15
N GLU A 93 -11.64 -2.03 1.61
CA GLU A 93 -12.90 -1.33 1.90
C GLU A 93 -12.71 -0.26 2.98
N GLY A 94 -11.95 -0.57 4.04
CA GLY A 94 -11.59 0.40 5.07
C GLY A 94 -10.81 1.59 4.53
N THR A 95 -9.88 1.37 3.59
CA THR A 95 -9.13 2.44 2.93
C THR A 95 -10.03 3.29 2.02
N ALA A 96 -10.91 2.66 1.23
CA ALA A 96 -11.83 3.35 0.33
C ALA A 96 -12.94 4.13 1.06
N SER A 97 -13.26 3.73 2.30
CA SER A 97 -14.26 4.40 3.15
C SER A 97 -13.73 5.64 3.86
N ASP A 98 -12.43 5.95 3.72
CA ASP A 98 -11.84 7.20 4.23
C ASP A 98 -12.51 8.40 3.53
N PRO A 99 -13.09 9.38 4.26
CA PRO A 99 -13.69 10.57 3.66
C PRO A 99 -12.75 11.36 2.75
N GLU A 100 -11.43 11.23 2.97
CA GLU A 100 -10.41 11.90 2.18
C GLU A 100 -10.00 11.12 0.92
N PHE A 101 -10.53 9.90 0.70
CA PHE A 101 -10.13 9.02 -0.40
C PHE A 101 -10.33 9.68 -1.78
N ASP A 102 -11.45 10.36 -1.98
CA ASP A 102 -11.75 11.11 -3.21
C ASP A 102 -10.76 12.26 -3.45
N ARG A 103 -10.27 12.88 -2.37
CA ARG A 103 -9.23 13.91 -2.48
C ARG A 103 -7.92 13.32 -2.97
N TYR A 104 -7.55 12.13 -2.48
CA TYR A 104 -6.34 11.44 -2.92
C TYR A 104 -6.43 11.05 -4.40
N LEU A 105 -7.58 10.55 -4.87
CA LEU A 105 -7.82 10.23 -6.29
C LEU A 105 -7.65 11.44 -7.23
N SER A 106 -7.92 12.65 -6.73
CA SER A 106 -7.80 13.87 -7.52
C SER A 106 -6.34 14.29 -7.75
N HIS A 107 -5.40 13.79 -6.94
CA HIS A 107 -3.97 14.15 -7.02
C HIS A 107 -3.06 12.92 -6.82
N PRO A 108 -3.13 11.91 -7.70
CA PRO A 108 -2.67 10.57 -7.37
C PRO A 108 -1.15 10.33 -7.51
N PHE A 109 -0.43 11.16 -8.27
CA PHE A 109 0.97 10.89 -8.61
C PHE A 109 1.86 12.14 -8.60
N ALA A 110 2.85 12.15 -7.71
CA ALA A 110 4.02 13.00 -7.85
C ALA A 110 4.88 12.47 -9.02
N HIS A 111 4.76 13.04 -10.22
CA HIS A 111 5.77 12.81 -11.26
C HIS A 111 7.12 13.33 -10.73
N GLY A 112 8.10 12.42 -10.66
CA GLY A 112 9.42 12.72 -10.12
C GLY A 112 10.06 13.90 -10.85
N SER A 113 10.46 14.90 -10.06
CA SER A 113 11.52 15.84 -10.39
C SER A 113 12.82 15.35 -9.81
#